data_AF-A0A351X8G4-F1
#
_entry.id   AF-A0A351X8G4-F1
#
_cell.length_a   1.000
_cell.length_b   1.000
_cell.length_c   1.000
_cell.angle_alpha   90.00
_cell.angle_beta   90.00
_cell.angle_gamma   90.00
#
_symmetry.space_group_name_H-M   'P 1'
#
loop_
_entity.id
_entity.type
_entity.pdbx_description
1 polymer ?
#
loop_
_entity_poly.entity_id
_entity_poly.type
_entity_poly.pdbx_seq_one_letter_code
_entity_poly.pdbx_strand_id
1 'polypeptide(L)'
;MDFMNLNQSAHGDREHGYIAARMRLKQKVVAGYWKDDTVQNKIDVWMRAAVGAMESRKLRVLRISDNMRNVAVTDGDKIEAQIKLGWQVDHYGVGDIIKLVDSVSEEEIDEQMAEYEQNYIMDTDNIDAVRYQAREEVALKKFLDKEG
;
A
#
# COMPACT_ATOMS: atom_id res chain seq x y z
N MET A 1 47.42 -7.62 19.26
CA MET A 1 46.15 -7.96 19.95
C MET A 1 44.96 -7.15 19.41
N ASP A 2 45.23 -5.98 18.81
CA ASP A 2 44.20 -5.02 18.36
C ASP A 2 43.17 -5.58 17.37
N PHE A 3 43.60 -6.45 16.44
CA PHE A 3 42.69 -7.03 15.45
C PHE A 3 41.58 -7.88 16.07
N MET A 4 41.92 -8.76 17.03
CA MET A 4 40.95 -9.63 17.70
C MET A 4 40.02 -8.86 18.64
N ASN A 5 40.51 -7.77 19.24
CA ASN A 5 39.68 -6.90 20.09
C ASN A 5 38.67 -6.09 19.26
N LEU A 6 39.00 -5.77 18.00
CA LEU A 6 38.14 -4.97 17.13
C LEU A 6 37.15 -5.83 16.33
N ASN A 7 37.60 -6.91 15.69
CA ASN A 7 36.86 -7.64 14.65
C ASN A 7 36.14 -8.87 15.23
N GLN A 8 35.24 -8.64 16.18
CA GLN A 8 34.75 -9.68 17.08
C GLN A 8 33.24 -9.96 17.00
N SER A 9 32.62 -9.70 15.84
CA SER A 9 31.20 -9.95 15.59
C SER A 9 30.79 -11.41 15.82
N ALA A 10 31.72 -12.36 15.65
CA ALA A 10 31.49 -13.78 15.87
C ALA A 10 30.84 -14.07 17.25
N HIS A 11 31.27 -13.43 18.33
CA HIS A 11 30.62 -13.57 19.63
C HIS A 11 29.75 -12.36 20.00
N GLY A 12 30.09 -11.15 19.56
CA GLY A 12 29.27 -9.96 19.81
C GLY A 12 27.83 -10.09 19.31
N ASP A 13 27.63 -10.56 18.08
CA ASP A 13 26.30 -10.69 17.50
C ASP A 13 25.51 -11.84 18.14
N ARG A 14 26.19 -12.84 18.71
CA ARG A 14 25.56 -13.93 19.47
C ARG A 14 24.98 -13.43 20.79
N GLU A 15 25.70 -12.57 21.49
CA GLU A 15 25.22 -11.93 22.72
C GLU A 15 24.03 -10.98 22.42
N HIS A 16 24.11 -10.21 21.33
CA HIS A 16 22.95 -9.43 20.85
C HIS A 16 21.75 -10.32 20.51
N GLY A 17 22.00 -11.47 19.86
CA GLY A 17 20.98 -12.47 19.57
C GLY A 17 20.30 -13.03 20.83
N TYR A 18 21.06 -13.25 21.92
CA TYR A 18 20.52 -13.70 23.20
C TYR A 18 19.47 -12.73 23.74
N ILE A 19 19.80 -11.44 23.86
CA ILE A 19 18.86 -10.48 24.45
C ILE A 19 17.59 -10.29 23.61
N ALA A 20 17.71 -10.24 22.28
CA ALA A 20 16.56 -10.14 21.37
C ALA A 20 15.64 -11.36 21.48
N ALA A 21 16.20 -12.58 21.55
CA ALA A 21 15.44 -13.80 21.76
C ALA A 21 14.81 -13.86 23.16
N ARG A 22 15.56 -13.47 24.20
CA ARG A 22 15.10 -13.43 25.59
C ARG A 22 13.90 -12.49 25.79
N MET A 23 13.88 -11.38 25.05
CA MET A 23 12.79 -10.40 25.00
C MET A 23 11.67 -10.78 24.01
N ARG A 24 11.84 -11.84 23.21
CA ARG A 24 10.91 -12.27 22.15
C ARG A 24 10.63 -11.20 21.10
N LEU A 25 11.65 -10.40 20.78
CA LEU A 25 11.55 -9.39 19.72
C LEU A 25 11.52 -10.07 18.35
N LYS A 26 10.68 -9.55 17.46
CA LYS A 26 10.65 -9.99 16.05
C LYS A 26 11.86 -9.37 15.35
N GLN A 27 12.75 -10.20 14.81
CA GLN A 27 13.94 -9.76 14.09
C GLN A 27 14.17 -10.59 12.82
N LYS A 28 14.67 -9.93 11.77
CA LYS A 28 15.27 -10.60 10.62
C LYS A 28 16.76 -10.69 10.86
N VAL A 29 17.34 -11.87 10.74
CA VAL A 29 18.79 -12.09 10.83
C VAL A 29 19.34 -12.43 9.46
N VAL A 30 20.40 -11.74 9.06
CA VAL A 30 21.19 -12.01 7.85
C VAL A 30 22.64 -12.14 8.28
N ALA A 31 23.29 -13.23 7.90
CA ALA A 31 24.70 -13.50 8.20
C ALA A 31 25.47 -13.78 6.90
N GLY A 32 26.68 -13.26 6.81
CA GLY A 32 27.59 -13.43 5.67
C GLY A 32 28.53 -12.22 5.54
N TYR A 33 29.42 -12.24 4.54
CA TYR A 33 30.30 -11.10 4.28
C TYR A 33 29.53 -9.99 3.58
N TRP A 34 29.74 -8.73 3.98
CA TRP A 34 28.89 -7.62 3.53
C TRP A 34 28.97 -7.32 2.02
N LYS A 35 30.03 -7.76 1.34
CA LYS A 35 30.14 -7.66 -0.12
C LYS A 35 29.54 -8.85 -0.88
N ASP A 36 29.07 -9.89 -0.18
CA ASP A 36 28.42 -11.01 -0.84
C ASP A 36 27.08 -10.56 -1.39
N ASP A 37 26.85 -10.73 -2.70
CA ASP A 37 25.60 -10.37 -3.36
C ASP A 37 24.37 -11.01 -2.68
N THR A 38 24.53 -12.24 -2.19
CA THR A 38 23.46 -12.94 -1.46
C THR A 38 23.10 -12.26 -0.13
N VAL A 39 24.06 -11.64 0.56
CA VAL A 39 23.81 -10.87 1.79
C VAL A 39 23.10 -9.57 1.46
N GLN A 40 23.60 -8.84 0.45
CA GLN A 40 22.99 -7.59 0.00
C GLN A 40 21.55 -7.79 -0.47
N ASN A 41 21.28 -8.84 -1.24
CA ASN A 41 19.92 -9.18 -1.69
C ASN A 41 18.97 -9.50 -0.52
N LYS A 42 19.44 -10.21 0.51
CA LYS A 42 18.63 -10.48 1.71
C LYS A 42 18.29 -9.21 2.47
N ILE A 43 19.20 -8.24 2.50
CA ILE A 43 18.99 -6.92 3.12
C ILE A 43 18.00 -6.11 2.26
N ASP A 44 18.15 -6.06 0.94
CA ASP A 44 17.23 -5.35 0.02
C ASP A 44 15.78 -5.82 0.19
N VAL A 45 15.55 -7.14 0.18
CA VAL A 45 14.22 -7.72 0.38
C VAL A 45 13.65 -7.32 1.75
N TRP A 46 14.47 -7.30 2.79
CA TRP A 46 14.02 -6.88 4.12
C TRP A 46 13.69 -5.38 4.17
N MET A 47 14.48 -4.53 3.50
CA MET A 47 14.22 -3.09 3.40
C MET A 47 12.87 -2.82 2.71
N ARG A 48 12.57 -3.51 1.61
CA ARG A 48 11.27 -3.39 0.93
C ARG A 48 10.10 -3.79 1.83
N ALA A 49 10.25 -4.89 2.57
CA ALA A 49 9.25 -5.33 3.54
C ALA A 49 9.07 -4.33 4.69
N ALA A 50 10.16 -3.71 5.16
CA ALA A 50 10.11 -2.70 6.21
C ALA A 50 9.40 -1.42 5.74
N VAL A 51 9.69 -0.96 4.50
CA VAL A 51 8.95 0.16 3.88
C VAL A 51 7.47 -0.20 3.74
N GLY A 52 7.14 -1.38 3.23
CA GLY A 52 5.75 -1.83 3.11
C GLY A 52 5.02 -1.89 4.46
N ALA A 53 5.69 -2.35 5.52
CA ALA A 53 5.12 -2.36 6.87
C ALA A 53 4.91 -0.94 7.43
N MET A 54 5.78 0.00 7.09
CA MET A 54 5.63 1.41 7.48
C MET A 54 4.47 2.08 6.74
N GLU A 55 4.35 1.86 5.43
CA GLU A 55 3.24 2.41 4.63
C GLU A 55 1.89 1.78 5.02
N SER A 56 1.87 0.47 5.31
CA SER A 56 0.71 -0.22 5.88
C SER A 56 0.16 0.51 7.12
N ARG A 57 1.03 1.07 7.98
CA ARG A 57 0.59 1.74 9.21
C ARG A 57 -0.11 3.09 8.99
N LYS A 58 -0.04 3.62 7.77
CA LYS A 58 -0.64 4.89 7.37
C LYS A 58 -1.74 4.71 6.33
N LEU A 59 -2.00 3.46 5.91
CA LEU A 59 -2.92 3.16 4.82
C LEU A 59 -4.35 3.53 5.19
N ARG A 60 -4.99 4.29 4.30
CA ARG A 60 -6.43 4.54 4.32
C ARG A 60 -7.09 3.76 3.20
N VAL A 61 -8.23 3.16 3.52
CA VAL A 61 -9.07 2.42 2.58
C VAL A 61 -10.43 3.08 2.58
N LEU A 62 -10.78 3.67 1.46
CA LEU A 62 -12.13 4.11 1.19
C LEU A 62 -12.98 2.93 0.72
N ARG A 63 -14.11 2.71 1.38
CA ARG A 63 -15.15 1.79 0.92
C ARG A 63 -16.38 2.56 0.47
N ILE A 64 -16.80 2.34 -0.77
CA ILE A 64 -18.08 2.81 -1.29
C ILE A 64 -19.12 1.74 -1.00
N SER A 65 -20.09 2.04 -0.15
CA SER A 65 -21.08 1.07 0.33
C SER A 65 -20.47 -0.07 1.16
N ASP A 66 -21.27 -1.08 1.45
CA ASP A 66 -20.91 -2.23 2.27
C ASP A 66 -20.58 -3.48 1.43
N ASN A 67 -20.26 -4.58 2.10
CA ASN A 67 -19.96 -5.87 1.50
C ASN A 67 -21.14 -6.40 0.69
N MET A 68 -20.84 -7.24 -0.31
CA MET A 68 -21.86 -8.03 -0.99
C MET A 68 -22.60 -8.91 0.04
N ARG A 69 -23.94 -8.94 -0.06
CA ARG A 69 -24.80 -9.68 0.87
C ARG A 69 -24.40 -11.16 0.94
N ASN A 70 -24.40 -11.69 2.17
CA ASN A 70 -24.14 -13.11 2.47
C ASN A 70 -22.73 -13.61 2.07
N VAL A 71 -21.73 -12.73 1.99
CA VAL A 71 -20.33 -13.10 1.70
C VAL A 71 -19.47 -13.01 2.96
N ALA A 72 -18.81 -14.12 3.32
CA ALA A 72 -18.04 -14.22 4.57
C ALA A 72 -16.60 -13.67 4.46
N VAL A 73 -15.82 -14.08 3.46
CA VAL A 73 -14.36 -13.84 3.43
C VAL A 73 -13.96 -12.38 3.29
N THR A 74 -14.84 -11.55 2.74
CA THR A 74 -14.60 -10.10 2.59
C THR A 74 -15.11 -9.28 3.77
N ASP A 75 -15.85 -9.91 4.69
CA ASP A 75 -16.24 -9.29 5.95
C ASP A 75 -15.11 -9.45 6.99
N GLY A 76 -15.22 -8.79 8.13
CA GLY A 76 -14.25 -8.89 9.21
C GLY A 76 -14.20 -7.68 10.12
N ASP A 77 -13.36 -7.79 11.15
CA ASP A 77 -13.17 -6.76 12.16
C ASP A 77 -12.16 -5.70 11.70
N LYS A 78 -12.70 -4.53 11.31
CA LYS A 78 -11.91 -3.38 10.86
C LYS A 78 -11.13 -2.73 12.01
N ILE A 79 -11.62 -2.82 13.25
CA ILE A 79 -10.92 -2.29 14.42
C ILE A 79 -9.69 -3.15 14.73
N GLU A 80 -9.83 -4.47 14.69
CA GLU A 80 -8.68 -5.38 14.82
C GLU A 80 -7.67 -5.18 13.68
N ALA A 81 -8.13 -4.99 12.45
CA ALA A 81 -7.25 -4.66 11.32
C ALA A 81 -6.48 -3.34 11.56
N GLN A 82 -7.13 -2.30 12.10
CA GLN A 82 -6.47 -1.05 12.45
C GLN A 82 -5.43 -1.24 13.57
N ILE A 83 -5.74 -1.99 14.63
CA ILE A 83 -4.80 -2.28 15.72
C ILE A 83 -3.58 -3.07 15.18
N LYS A 84 -3.82 -4.12 14.40
CA LYS A 84 -2.76 -5.04 13.95
C LYS A 84 -1.95 -4.51 12.79
N LEU A 85 -2.58 -3.90 11.80
CA LEU A 85 -1.98 -3.49 10.52
C LEU A 85 -1.86 -1.98 10.37
N GLY A 86 -2.65 -1.20 11.13
CA GLY A 86 -2.72 0.26 11.04
C GLY A 86 -3.70 0.79 9.99
N TRP A 87 -4.46 -0.09 9.34
CA TRP A 87 -5.36 0.29 8.26
C TRP A 87 -6.59 1.02 8.80
N GLN A 88 -6.85 2.20 8.28
CA GLN A 88 -8.11 2.89 8.51
C GLN A 88 -9.07 2.56 7.36
N VAL A 89 -10.19 1.91 7.67
CA VAL A 89 -11.17 1.47 6.67
C VAL A 89 -12.46 2.26 6.88
N ASP A 90 -12.62 3.32 6.09
CA ASP A 90 -13.72 4.27 6.20
C ASP A 90 -14.84 3.93 5.21
N HIS A 91 -16.09 4.15 5.62
CA HIS A 91 -17.27 3.93 4.79
C HIS A 91 -17.86 5.23 4.28
N TYR A 92 -18.13 5.27 2.98
CA TYR A 92 -18.82 6.36 2.29
C TYR A 92 -20.04 5.83 1.56
N GLY A 93 -21.14 6.57 1.63
CA GLY A 93 -22.37 6.22 0.94
C GLY A 93 -22.25 6.45 -0.57
N VAL A 94 -22.95 5.65 -1.37
CA VAL A 94 -22.98 5.81 -2.84
C VAL A 94 -23.42 7.22 -3.24
N GLY A 95 -24.36 7.81 -2.51
CA GLY A 95 -24.85 9.16 -2.78
C GLY A 95 -23.80 10.26 -2.61
N ASP A 96 -22.77 10.05 -1.77
CA ASP A 96 -21.67 11.02 -1.65
C ASP A 96 -20.73 10.94 -2.84
N ILE A 97 -20.54 9.74 -3.39
CA ILE A 97 -19.78 9.54 -4.62
C ILE A 97 -20.50 10.13 -5.83
N ILE A 98 -21.82 9.93 -5.93
CA ILE A 98 -22.63 10.51 -7.03
C ILE A 98 -22.47 12.04 -7.08
N LYS A 99 -22.51 12.72 -5.93
CA LYS A 99 -22.32 14.19 -5.88
C LYS A 99 -20.95 14.61 -6.43
N LEU A 100 -19.92 13.80 -6.22
CA LEU A 100 -18.57 14.08 -6.72
C LEU A 100 -18.51 13.86 -8.23
N VAL A 101 -19.08 12.77 -8.73
CA VAL A 101 -19.21 12.47 -10.16
C VAL A 101 -19.96 13.59 -10.88
N ASP A 102 -21.08 14.05 -10.33
CA ASP A 102 -21.89 15.13 -10.91
C ASP A 102 -21.20 16.50 -10.88
N SER A 103 -20.16 16.66 -10.05
CA SER A 103 -19.38 17.91 -9.91
C SER A 103 -18.19 18.01 -10.86
N VAL A 104 -17.85 16.94 -11.57
CA VAL A 104 -16.74 16.93 -12.55
C VAL A 104 -17.14 17.76 -13.77
N SER A 105 -16.24 18.64 -14.22
CA SER A 105 -16.49 19.48 -15.38
C SER A 105 -16.28 18.72 -16.70
N GLU A 106 -16.90 19.18 -17.79
CA GLU A 106 -16.64 18.59 -19.12
C GLU A 106 -15.19 18.77 -19.57
N GLU A 107 -14.53 19.85 -19.15
CA GLU A 107 -13.11 20.09 -19.44
C GLU A 107 -12.22 18.99 -18.82
N GLU A 108 -12.49 18.61 -17.57
CA GLU A 108 -11.74 17.55 -16.89
C GLU A 108 -12.00 16.16 -17.51
N ILE A 109 -13.22 15.94 -18.03
CA ILE A 109 -13.56 14.72 -18.78
C ILE A 109 -12.79 14.70 -20.10
N ASP A 110 -12.75 15.82 -20.82
CA ASP A 110 -12.04 15.94 -22.09
C ASP A 110 -10.52 15.75 -21.93
N GLU A 111 -9.93 16.30 -20.87
CA GLU A 111 -8.53 16.06 -20.50
C GLU A 111 -8.25 14.57 -20.24
N GLN A 112 -9.09 13.92 -19.44
CA GLN A 112 -8.94 12.49 -19.14
C GLN A 112 -9.12 11.61 -20.40
N MET A 113 -10.05 11.98 -21.29
CA MET A 113 -10.25 11.31 -22.57
C MET A 113 -9.03 11.47 -23.50
N ALA A 114 -8.41 12.65 -23.53
CA ALA A 114 -7.17 12.87 -24.29
C ALA A 114 -6.02 11.99 -23.76
N GLU A 115 -5.90 11.81 -22.44
CA GLU A 115 -4.94 10.85 -21.87
C GLU A 115 -5.24 9.41 -22.31
N TYR A 116 -6.52 9.02 -22.39
CA TYR A 116 -6.89 7.70 -22.87
C TYR A 116 -6.52 7.50 -24.34
N GLU A 117 -6.82 8.47 -25.20
CA GLU A 117 -6.48 8.43 -26.64
C GLU A 117 -4.97 8.38 -26.87
N GLN A 118 -4.19 9.03 -26.01
CA GLN A 118 -2.73 9.02 -26.10
C GLN A 118 -2.13 7.66 -25.71
N ASN A 119 -2.67 7.02 -24.67
CA ASN A 119 -2.07 5.84 -24.05
C ASN A 119 -2.68 4.52 -24.52
N TYR A 120 -3.90 4.54 -25.06
CA TYR A 120 -4.68 3.34 -25.39
C TYR A 120 -5.35 3.44 -26.76
N ILE A 121 -5.68 2.27 -27.32
CA ILE A 121 -6.51 2.16 -28.52
C ILE A 121 -7.94 1.86 -28.04
N MET A 122 -8.90 2.73 -28.38
CA MET A 122 -10.31 2.48 -28.06
C MET A 122 -10.87 1.40 -28.98
N ASP A 123 -11.36 0.30 -28.38
CA ASP A 123 -12.01 -0.82 -29.07
C ASP A 123 -13.51 -0.85 -28.77
N THR A 124 -14.18 0.28 -29.02
CA THR A 124 -15.63 0.45 -28.85
C THR A 124 -16.11 1.66 -29.62
N ASP A 125 -17.32 1.58 -30.16
CA ASP A 125 -18.00 2.73 -30.77
C ASP A 125 -18.84 3.52 -29.73
N ASN A 126 -19.01 2.99 -28.52
CA ASN A 126 -19.79 3.63 -27.45
C ASN A 126 -18.92 4.61 -26.64
N ILE A 127 -18.52 5.70 -27.28
CA ILE A 127 -17.66 6.72 -26.68
C ILE A 127 -18.34 7.41 -25.48
N ASP A 128 -19.66 7.58 -25.50
CA ASP A 128 -20.39 8.19 -24.37
C ASP A 128 -20.23 7.39 -23.06
N ALA A 129 -20.21 6.05 -23.15
CA ALA A 129 -19.94 5.22 -21.99
C ALA A 129 -18.51 5.39 -21.47
N VAL A 130 -17.52 5.55 -22.36
CA VAL A 130 -16.12 5.82 -21.97
C VAL A 130 -16.00 7.19 -21.30
N ARG A 131 -16.66 8.22 -21.85
CA ARG A 131 -16.72 9.55 -21.23
C ARG A 131 -17.35 9.51 -19.83
N TYR A 132 -18.39 8.70 -19.64
CA TYR A 132 -18.99 8.52 -18.32
C TYR A 132 -18.01 7.83 -17.34
N GLN A 133 -17.25 6.82 -17.79
CA GLN A 133 -16.19 6.20 -16.97
C GLN A 133 -15.06 7.18 -16.65
N ALA A 134 -14.65 8.03 -17.60
CA ALA A 134 -13.66 9.09 -17.36
C ALA A 134 -14.13 10.05 -16.25
N ARG A 135 -15.42 10.41 -16.26
CA ARG A 135 -16.05 11.20 -15.20
C ARG A 135 -15.95 10.52 -13.83
N GLU A 136 -16.22 9.22 -13.75
CA GLU A 136 -16.08 8.43 -12.52
C GLU A 136 -14.62 8.38 -12.04
N GLU A 137 -13.65 8.16 -12.94
CA GLU A 137 -12.23 8.14 -12.60
C GLU A 137 -11.76 9.48 -12.02
N VAL A 138 -12.06 10.59 -12.69
CA VAL A 138 -11.70 11.94 -12.22
C VAL A 138 -12.30 12.22 -10.84
N ALA A 139 -13.57 11.88 -10.64
CA ALA A 139 -14.24 12.08 -9.35
C ALA A 139 -13.57 11.28 -8.23
N LEU A 140 -13.28 10.00 -8.47
CA LEU A 140 -12.63 9.12 -7.49
C LEU A 140 -11.20 9.56 -7.19
N LYS A 141 -10.43 9.96 -8.21
CA LYS A 141 -9.06 10.46 -8.04
C LYS A 141 -9.03 11.72 -7.16
N LYS A 142 -9.86 12.72 -7.49
CA LYS A 142 -10.01 13.94 -6.68
C LYS A 142 -10.41 13.63 -5.24
N PHE A 143 -11.31 12.66 -5.07
CA PHE A 143 -11.78 12.29 -3.76
C PHE A 143 -10.66 11.66 -2.92
N LEU A 144 -9.93 10.70 -3.51
CA LEU A 144 -8.77 10.07 -2.86
C LEU A 144 -7.69 11.11 -2.55
N ASP A 145 -7.33 11.98 -3.49
CA ASP A 145 -6.33 13.04 -3.27
C ASP A 145 -6.72 14.01 -2.15
N LYS A 146 -8.01 14.31 -2.01
CA LYS A 146 -8.53 15.19 -0.96
C LYS A 146 -8.50 14.53 0.42
N GLU A 147 -8.86 13.26 0.50
CA GLU A 147 -8.96 12.54 1.76
C GLU A 147 -7.62 11.88 2.17
N GLY A 148 -6.65 11.70 1.28
CA GLY A 148 -5.29 11.22 1.59
C GLY A 148 -5.14 9.72 1.43
#